data_AF-A0A2T0X6B6-F1
#
_entry.id   AF-A0A2T0X6B6-F1
#
_cell.length_a   1.000
_cell.length_b   1.000
_cell.length_c   1.000
_cell.angle_alpha   90.00
_cell.angle_beta   90.00
_cell.angle_gamma   90.00
#
_symmetry.space_group_name_H-M   'P 1'
#
loop_
_entity.id
_entity.type
_entity.pdbx_description
1 polymer ?
#
loop_
_entity_poly.entity_id
_entity_poly.type
_entity_poly.pdbx_seq_one_letter_code
_entity_poly.pdbx_strand_id
1 'polypeptide(L)'
;MNFAGKLAVAFLVLTALLGAFGLWWTATRLGYGDPEEILAVGLTTPEGAVSIPASGTTIGRDTSPRSYRSCFTLAQPAPKAVPAPGAVPTVAPSWYECFDAEAIGADLAAGRAAAVLGTRDVRYGIDRLVALYPDGRGFAWDEINECGEVVFDGRPTPEGCAPPPPEDG
;
A
#
# COMPACT_ATOMS: atom_id res chain seq x y z
N MET A 1 -33.49 -38.79 6.38
CA MET A 1 -32.12 -38.61 6.93
C MET A 1 -32.16 -38.81 8.44
N ASN A 2 -31.45 -39.81 8.96
CA ASN A 2 -31.44 -40.13 10.39
C ASN A 2 -30.59 -39.12 11.19
N PHE A 3 -30.82 -39.03 12.49
CA PHE A 3 -30.19 -38.06 13.39
C PHE A 3 -28.65 -38.03 13.26
N ALA A 4 -28.00 -39.19 13.18
CA ALA A 4 -26.55 -39.30 12.98
C ALA A 4 -26.05 -38.65 11.67
N GLY A 5 -26.81 -38.78 10.57
CA GLY A 5 -26.46 -38.14 9.30
C GLY A 5 -26.56 -36.62 9.35
N LYS A 6 -27.56 -36.09 10.07
CA LYS A 6 -27.68 -34.64 10.31
C LYS A 6 -26.52 -34.10 11.15
N LEU A 7 -26.09 -34.84 12.17
CA LEU A 7 -24.94 -34.47 13.00
C LEU A 7 -23.63 -34.48 12.21
N ALA A 8 -23.41 -35.51 11.37
CA ALA A 8 -22.21 -35.58 10.53
C ALA A 8 -22.14 -34.41 9.54
N VAL A 9 -23.26 -34.08 8.89
CA VAL A 9 -23.33 -32.92 7.98
C VAL A 9 -23.11 -31.60 8.73
N ALA A 10 -23.74 -31.42 9.89
CA ALA A 10 -23.56 -30.21 10.70
C ALA A 10 -22.10 -30.03 11.14
N PHE A 11 -21.43 -31.11 11.54
CA PHE A 11 -20.01 -31.08 11.88
C PHE A 11 -19.14 -30.68 10.69
N LEU A 12 -19.37 -31.27 9.52
CA LEU A 12 -18.62 -30.94 8.31
C LEU A 12 -18.79 -29.46 7.91
N VAL A 13 -20.01 -28.94 7.94
CA VAL A 13 -20.29 -27.53 7.65
C VAL A 13 -19.60 -26.62 8.67
N LEU A 14 -19.68 -26.94 9.96
CA LEU A 14 -19.02 -26.16 11.01
C LEU A 14 -17.50 -26.13 10.80
N THR A 15 -16.87 -27.28 10.51
CA THR A 15 -15.42 -27.33 10.25
C THR A 15 -15.03 -26.54 9.01
N ALA A 16 -15.85 -26.57 7.95
CA ALA A 16 -15.60 -25.80 6.74
C ALA A 16 -15.70 -24.29 7.01
N LEU A 17 -16.69 -23.85 7.78
CA LEU A 17 -16.86 -22.45 8.15
C LEU A 17 -15.71 -21.94 9.03
N LEU A 18 -15.30 -22.72 10.03
CA LEU A 18 -14.16 -22.38 10.88
C LEU A 18 -12.84 -22.33 10.10
N GLY A 19 -12.63 -23.29 9.19
CA GLY A 19 -11.47 -23.30 8.31
C GLY A 19 -11.44 -22.10 7.35
N ALA A 20 -12.57 -21.79 6.71
CA ALA A 20 -12.68 -20.64 5.83
C ALA A 20 -12.46 -19.31 6.58
N PHE A 21 -13.04 -19.17 7.78
CA PHE A 21 -12.82 -18.00 8.63
C PHE A 21 -11.34 -17.88 9.04
N GLY A 22 -10.72 -18.99 9.44
CA GLY A 22 -9.29 -19.02 9.78
C GLY A 22 -8.40 -18.56 8.63
N LEU A 23 -8.64 -19.06 7.41
CA LEU A 23 -7.90 -18.66 6.21
C LEU A 23 -8.12 -17.19 5.83
N TRP A 24 -9.37 -16.71 5.89
CA TRP A 24 -9.69 -15.31 5.62
C TRP A 24 -9.00 -14.37 6.62
N TRP A 25 -9.06 -14.71 7.91
CA TRP A 25 -8.44 -13.94 8.98
C TRP A 25 -6.92 -13.88 8.81
N THR A 26 -6.26 -15.01 8.54
CA THR A 26 -4.81 -15.02 8.36
C THR A 26 -4.39 -14.25 7.11
N ALA A 27 -5.09 -14.41 5.99
CA ALA A 27 -4.78 -13.65 4.78
C ALA A 27 -4.88 -12.12 4.98
N THR A 28 -5.83 -11.67 5.80
CA THR A 28 -6.13 -10.23 5.99
C THR A 28 -5.43 -9.58 7.16
N ARG A 29 -5.08 -10.33 8.21
CA ARG A 29 -4.40 -9.80 9.41
C ARG A 29 -2.96 -10.26 9.58
N LEU A 30 -2.62 -11.49 9.16
CA LEU A 30 -1.31 -12.03 9.48
C LEU A 30 -0.22 -11.23 8.73
N GLY A 31 0.79 -10.83 9.51
CA GLY A 31 1.93 -10.06 9.03
C GLY A 31 1.73 -8.55 9.02
N TYR A 32 0.52 -8.01 9.22
CA TYR A 32 0.33 -6.59 9.47
C TYR A 32 0.69 -6.27 10.92
N GLY A 33 1.53 -5.25 11.11
CA GLY A 33 1.73 -4.62 12.41
C GLY A 33 0.49 -3.84 12.84
N ASP A 34 0.47 -3.43 14.11
CA ASP A 34 -0.51 -2.46 14.57
C ASP A 34 -0.32 -1.12 13.83
N PRO A 35 -1.38 -0.32 13.64
CA PRO A 35 -1.25 0.98 13.00
C PRO A 35 -0.24 1.87 13.74
N GLU A 36 0.73 2.39 12.99
CA GLU A 36 1.78 3.26 13.53
C GLU A 36 1.44 4.72 13.25
N GLU A 37 1.92 5.63 14.10
CA GLU A 37 1.76 7.06 13.91
C GLU A 37 2.76 7.61 12.88
N ILE A 38 2.30 8.51 12.03
CA ILE A 38 3.15 9.21 11.06
C ILE A 38 3.45 10.61 11.60
N LEU A 39 4.74 10.95 11.64
CA LEU A 39 5.23 12.27 12.04
C LEU A 39 5.72 13.12 10.85
N ALA A 40 6.03 12.46 9.73
CA ALA A 40 6.47 13.12 8.52
C ALA A 40 6.24 12.25 7.28
N VAL A 41 6.12 12.89 6.12
CA VAL A 41 5.97 12.25 4.81
C VAL A 41 7.08 12.73 3.89
N GLY A 42 7.76 11.77 3.25
CA GLY A 42 8.73 12.05 2.20
C GLY A 42 8.04 12.43 0.89
N LEU A 43 8.47 13.51 0.27
CA LEU A 43 8.09 13.93 -1.08
C LEU A 43 9.33 14.13 -1.92
N THR A 44 9.26 13.76 -3.19
CA THR A 44 10.34 14.01 -4.15
C THR A 44 10.02 15.28 -4.93
N THR A 45 10.90 16.29 -4.86
CA THR A 45 10.80 17.52 -5.66
C THR A 45 11.87 17.52 -6.76
N PRO A 46 11.81 18.44 -7.75
CA PRO A 46 12.87 18.60 -8.74
C PRO A 46 14.25 18.91 -8.15
N GLU A 47 14.29 19.47 -6.94
CA GLU A 47 15.51 19.83 -6.20
C GLU A 47 16.01 18.69 -5.29
N GLY A 48 15.21 17.65 -5.07
CA GLY A 48 15.57 16.48 -4.27
C GLY A 48 14.45 15.99 -3.36
N ALA A 49 14.77 14.99 -2.53
CA ALA A 49 13.83 14.47 -1.53
C ALA A 49 13.71 15.44 -0.34
N VAL A 50 12.48 15.69 0.09
CA VAL A 50 12.16 16.53 1.25
C VAL A 50 11.22 15.79 2.19
N SER A 51 11.38 16.01 3.49
CA SER A 51 10.50 15.45 4.52
C SER A 51 9.58 16.54 5.05
N ILE A 52 8.27 16.32 4.96
CA ILE A 52 7.25 17.29 5.37
C ILE A 52 6.59 16.80 6.65
N PRO A 53 6.55 17.61 7.72
CA PRO A 53 5.84 17.25 8.95
C PRO A 53 4.37 16.95 8.66
N ALA A 54 3.88 15.84 9.21
CA ALA A 54 2.54 15.34 9.00
C ALA A 54 2.02 14.65 10.26
N SER A 55 0.72 14.47 10.34
CA SER A 55 0.08 13.67 11.39
C SER A 55 -0.89 12.70 10.75
N GLY A 56 -0.84 11.44 11.15
CA GLY A 56 -1.64 10.41 10.52
C GLY A 56 -1.30 9.02 11.04
N THR A 57 -1.75 8.02 10.31
CA THR A 57 -1.47 6.62 10.63
C THR A 57 -1.05 5.85 9.40
N THR A 58 -0.24 4.82 9.60
CA THR A 58 0.22 3.90 8.57
C THR A 58 0.05 2.46 9.00
N ILE A 59 -0.07 1.58 8.03
CA ILE A 59 0.07 0.13 8.19
C ILE A 59 1.04 -0.41 7.15
N GLY A 60 1.63 -1.58 7.40
CA GLY A 60 2.50 -2.26 6.47
C GLY A 60 2.88 -3.66 6.96
N ARG A 61 3.53 -4.41 6.07
CA ARG A 61 4.11 -5.73 6.33
C ARG A 61 5.50 -5.79 5.73
N ASP A 62 6.47 -6.25 6.51
CA ASP A 62 7.84 -6.39 6.01
C ASP A 62 7.96 -7.41 4.87
N THR A 63 7.15 -8.47 4.92
CA THR A 63 7.13 -9.55 3.93
C THR A 63 6.47 -9.16 2.61
N SER A 64 5.82 -7.99 2.54
CA SER A 64 5.14 -7.53 1.33
C SER A 64 5.31 -6.02 1.19
N PRO A 65 6.34 -5.55 0.47
CA PRO A 65 6.62 -4.12 0.32
C PRO A 65 5.40 -3.29 -0.12
N ARG A 66 4.58 -3.85 -1.03
CA ARG A 66 3.37 -3.21 -1.56
C ARG A 66 2.22 -3.09 -0.55
N SER A 67 2.35 -3.61 0.66
CA SER A 67 1.30 -3.56 1.69
C SER A 67 1.24 -2.23 2.43
N TYR A 68 2.23 -1.35 2.24
CA TYR A 68 2.27 -0.04 2.89
C TYR A 68 1.06 0.82 2.50
N ARG A 69 0.32 1.30 3.48
CA ARG A 69 -0.79 2.25 3.31
C ARG A 69 -0.73 3.29 4.41
N SER A 70 -0.95 4.53 4.04
CA SER A 70 -1.10 5.61 5.00
C SER A 70 -2.12 6.65 4.60
N CYS A 71 -2.68 7.28 5.62
CA CYS A 71 -3.47 8.49 5.52
C CYS A 71 -2.86 9.51 6.49
N PHE A 72 -2.83 10.77 6.10
CA PHE A 72 -2.24 11.83 6.92
C PHE A 72 -2.79 13.20 6.54
N THR A 73 -2.48 14.18 7.39
CA THR A 73 -2.65 15.60 7.10
C THR A 73 -1.29 16.27 7.24
N LEU A 74 -0.90 17.06 6.25
CA LEU A 74 0.35 17.83 6.30
C LEU A 74 0.21 19.01 7.27
N ALA A 75 1.25 19.27 8.06
CA ALA A 75 1.28 20.43 8.96
C ALA A 75 1.55 21.75 8.22
N GLN A 76 1.95 21.67 6.96
CA GLN A 76 2.27 22.80 6.10
C GLN A 76 1.91 22.47 4.63
N PRO A 77 1.73 23.48 3.76
CA PRO A 77 1.45 23.24 2.36
C PRO A 77 2.53 22.36 1.70
N ALA A 78 2.09 21.42 0.86
CA ALA A 78 3.02 20.58 0.12
C ALA A 78 3.87 21.42 -0.84
N PRO A 79 5.18 21.17 -0.94
CA PRO A 79 6.00 21.74 -2.00
C PRO A 79 5.59 21.19 -3.36
N LYS A 80 6.10 21.78 -4.43
CA LYS A 80 5.93 21.25 -5.79
C LYS A 80 6.69 19.93 -5.93
N ALA A 81 6.00 18.82 -5.73
CA ALA A 81 6.55 17.48 -5.91
C ALA A 81 6.52 17.03 -7.38
N VAL A 82 7.33 16.01 -7.69
CA VAL A 82 7.38 15.36 -8.99
C VAL A 82 6.04 14.67 -9.25
N PRO A 83 5.31 15.00 -10.32
CA PRO A 83 4.05 14.35 -10.64
C PRO A 83 4.23 12.86 -10.93
N ALA A 84 3.28 12.04 -10.48
CA ALA A 84 3.20 10.61 -10.78
C ALA A 84 1.89 10.30 -11.54
N PRO A 85 1.81 10.68 -12.83
CA PRO A 85 0.60 10.44 -13.61
C PRO A 85 0.35 8.94 -13.77
N GLY A 86 -0.92 8.53 -13.66
CA GLY A 86 -1.30 7.12 -13.80
C GLY A 86 -1.11 6.27 -12.53
N ALA A 87 -0.72 6.89 -11.41
CA ALA A 87 -0.66 6.21 -10.11
C ALA A 87 -2.03 5.62 -9.72
N VAL A 88 -2.07 4.34 -9.35
CA VAL A 88 -3.31 3.63 -8.99
C VAL A 88 -3.23 3.12 -7.56
N PRO A 89 -4.01 3.69 -6.61
CA PRO A 89 -3.99 3.22 -5.24
C PRO A 89 -4.46 1.76 -5.16
N THR A 90 -3.62 0.93 -4.54
CA THR A 90 -3.97 -0.48 -4.28
C THR A 90 -4.83 -0.64 -3.03
N VAL A 91 -5.75 -1.60 -3.04
CA VAL A 91 -6.73 -1.83 -1.96
C VAL A 91 -6.02 -2.12 -0.62
N ALA A 92 -6.52 -1.50 0.45
CA ALA A 92 -6.09 -1.75 1.83
C ALA A 92 -6.92 -2.90 2.46
N PRO A 93 -6.43 -3.54 3.54
CA PRO A 93 -7.25 -4.46 4.31
C PRO A 93 -8.53 -3.78 4.82
N SER A 94 -9.66 -4.48 4.82
CA SER A 94 -10.96 -3.91 5.18
C SER A 94 -11.06 -3.39 6.62
N TRP A 95 -10.15 -3.79 7.50
CA TRP A 95 -10.08 -3.31 8.89
C TRP A 95 -9.34 -1.97 9.03
N TYR A 96 -8.64 -1.54 7.98
CA TYR A 96 -7.93 -0.26 7.95
C TYR A 96 -8.76 0.77 7.18
N GLU A 97 -9.71 1.37 7.89
CA GLU A 97 -10.73 2.27 7.31
C GLU A 97 -10.15 3.60 6.79
N CYS A 98 -8.91 3.94 7.13
CA CYS A 98 -8.34 5.23 6.79
C CYS A 98 -7.95 5.37 5.32
N PHE A 99 -7.86 4.27 4.56
CA PHE A 99 -7.41 4.28 3.17
C PHE A 99 -8.44 3.63 2.25
N ASP A 100 -9.22 4.48 1.57
CA ASP A 100 -10.20 4.06 0.57
C ASP A 100 -9.60 4.21 -0.83
N ALA A 101 -9.11 3.10 -1.39
CA ALA A 101 -8.46 3.09 -2.69
C ALA A 101 -9.42 3.51 -3.84
N GLU A 102 -10.70 3.17 -3.76
CA GLU A 102 -11.67 3.50 -4.80
C GLU A 102 -11.96 5.00 -4.79
N ALA A 103 -12.20 5.58 -3.61
CA ALA A 103 -12.41 7.01 -3.45
C ALA A 103 -11.17 7.83 -3.88
N ILE A 104 -9.97 7.41 -3.44
CA ILE A 104 -8.72 8.07 -3.82
C ILE A 104 -8.52 8.00 -5.35
N GLY A 105 -8.73 6.83 -5.96
CA GLY A 105 -8.62 6.66 -7.40
C GLY A 105 -9.60 7.55 -8.19
N ALA A 106 -10.84 7.64 -7.71
CA ALA A 106 -11.85 8.52 -8.29
C ALA A 106 -11.50 10.01 -8.14
N ASP A 107 -10.92 10.41 -7.00
CA ASP A 107 -10.47 11.77 -6.74
C ASP A 107 -9.29 12.17 -7.63
N LEU A 108 -8.33 11.25 -7.83
CA LEU A 108 -7.21 11.44 -8.76
C LEU A 108 -7.71 11.59 -10.20
N ALA A 109 -8.60 10.71 -10.65
CA ALA A 109 -9.18 10.77 -12.00
C ALA A 109 -9.98 12.07 -12.24
N ALA A 110 -10.64 12.58 -11.19
CA ALA A 110 -11.39 13.83 -11.24
C ALA A 110 -10.53 15.09 -11.03
N GLY A 111 -9.23 14.96 -10.78
CA GLY A 111 -8.33 16.08 -10.49
C GLY A 111 -8.61 16.78 -9.16
N ARG A 112 -9.31 16.12 -8.23
CA ARG A 112 -9.54 16.62 -6.85
C ARG A 112 -8.32 16.43 -5.96
N ALA A 113 -7.45 15.51 -6.32
CA ALA A 113 -6.14 15.29 -5.71
C ALA A 113 -5.07 15.16 -6.81
N ALA A 114 -3.83 15.45 -6.46
CA ALA A 114 -2.67 15.28 -7.33
C ALA A 114 -1.85 14.06 -6.89
N ALA A 115 -1.59 13.14 -7.83
CA ALA A 115 -0.64 12.05 -7.60
C ALA A 115 0.79 12.56 -7.80
N VAL A 116 1.64 12.32 -6.80
CA VAL A 116 3.05 12.71 -6.80
C VAL A 116 3.93 11.59 -6.27
N LEU A 117 5.21 11.65 -6.62
CA LEU A 117 6.23 10.76 -6.10
C LEU A 117 6.59 11.17 -4.68
N GLY A 118 6.35 10.27 -3.72
CA GLY A 118 6.79 10.41 -2.35
C GLY A 118 8.28 10.08 -2.22
N THR A 119 8.61 8.81 -2.43
CA THR A 119 9.99 8.30 -2.36
C THR A 119 10.20 7.29 -3.48
N ARG A 120 11.18 7.55 -4.34
CA ARG A 120 11.61 6.57 -5.34
C ARG A 120 12.38 5.44 -4.67
N ASP A 121 12.12 4.21 -5.10
CA ASP A 121 12.82 3.01 -4.66
C ASP A 121 12.92 2.92 -3.12
N VAL A 122 11.80 3.13 -2.40
CA VAL A 122 11.74 2.91 -0.94
C VAL A 122 12.18 1.49 -0.59
N ARG A 123 11.91 0.56 -1.51
CA ARG A 123 12.68 -0.66 -1.72
C ARG A 123 12.95 -0.76 -3.22
N TYR A 124 13.95 -1.55 -3.60
CA TYR A 124 14.26 -1.76 -5.02
C TYR A 124 13.02 -2.08 -5.84
N GLY A 125 12.74 -1.30 -6.89
CA GLY A 125 11.61 -1.55 -7.77
C GLY A 125 10.25 -1.15 -7.19
N ILE A 126 10.22 -0.47 -6.05
CA ILE A 126 9.01 -0.06 -5.33
C ILE A 126 9.08 1.44 -5.05
N ASP A 127 8.17 2.21 -5.64
CA ASP A 127 8.01 3.63 -5.34
C ASP A 127 6.92 3.83 -4.28
N ARG A 128 7.13 4.77 -3.38
CA ARG A 128 6.08 5.32 -2.53
C ARG A 128 5.43 6.49 -3.26
N LEU A 129 4.15 6.32 -3.59
CA LEU A 129 3.33 7.35 -4.23
C LEU A 129 2.43 8.02 -3.21
N VAL A 130 2.04 9.26 -3.50
CA VAL A 130 1.22 10.08 -2.63
C VAL A 130 0.12 10.76 -3.43
N ALA A 131 -1.13 10.63 -2.99
CA ALA A 131 -2.22 11.50 -3.41
C ALA A 131 -2.29 12.69 -2.44
N LEU A 132 -2.10 13.91 -2.95
CA LEU A 132 -2.16 15.15 -2.19
C LEU A 132 -3.42 15.94 -2.52
N TYR A 133 -4.18 16.27 -1.49
CA TYR A 133 -5.39 17.09 -1.61
C TYR A 133 -5.08 18.57 -1.32
N PRO A 134 -5.82 19.52 -1.91
CA PRO A 134 -5.61 20.95 -1.68
C PRO A 134 -5.81 21.39 -0.21
N ASP A 135 -6.56 20.61 0.57
CA ASP A 135 -6.83 20.85 1.99
C ASP A 135 -5.72 20.32 2.93
N GLY A 136 -4.65 19.74 2.36
CA GLY A 136 -3.53 19.18 3.11
C GLY A 136 -3.70 17.72 3.52
N ARG A 137 -4.87 17.10 3.25
CA ARG A 137 -5.01 15.64 3.37
C ARG A 137 -4.11 14.94 2.35
N GLY A 138 -3.57 13.80 2.74
CA GLY A 138 -2.80 12.97 1.84
C GLY A 138 -2.93 11.50 2.16
N PHE A 139 -2.71 10.69 1.13
CA PHE A 139 -2.72 9.24 1.23
C PHE A 139 -1.50 8.70 0.50
N ALA A 140 -0.75 7.79 1.11
CA ALA A 140 0.40 7.19 0.45
C ALA A 140 0.30 5.67 0.39
N TRP A 141 0.86 5.10 -0.67
CA TRP A 141 0.93 3.67 -0.90
C TRP A 141 2.21 3.33 -1.64
N ASP A 142 2.65 2.08 -1.48
CA ASP A 142 3.81 1.57 -2.20
C ASP A 142 3.34 0.77 -3.43
N GLU A 143 3.93 1.07 -4.59
CA GLU A 143 3.60 0.52 -5.90
C GLU A 143 4.85 0.05 -6.63
N ILE A 144 4.73 -0.98 -7.47
CA ILE A 144 5.85 -1.46 -8.29
C ILE A 144 6.13 -0.41 -9.37
N ASN A 145 7.39 0.00 -9.49
CA ASN A 145 7.83 0.90 -10.56
C ASN A 145 8.33 0.12 -11.78
N GLU A 146 8.67 0.84 -12.85
CA GLU A 146 9.14 0.28 -14.14
C GLU A 146 10.33 -0.68 -13.99
N CYS A 147 11.25 -0.41 -13.05
CA CYS A 147 12.40 -1.26 -12.79
C CYS A 147 11.99 -2.56 -12.09
N GLY A 148 11.11 -2.45 -11.09
CA GLY A 148 10.58 -3.60 -10.37
C GLY A 148 9.76 -4.52 -11.27
N GLU A 149 8.92 -3.96 -12.15
CA GLU A 149 8.09 -4.76 -13.07
C GLU A 149 8.94 -5.68 -13.95
N VAL A 150 10.05 -5.17 -14.51
CA VAL A 150 10.92 -5.98 -15.35
C VAL A 150 11.70 -7.01 -14.54
N VAL A 151 12.33 -6.60 -13.43
CA VAL A 151 13.23 -7.49 -12.69
C VAL A 151 12.46 -8.56 -11.91
N PHE A 152 11.29 -8.24 -11.35
CA PHE A 152 10.47 -9.22 -10.63
C PHE A 152 9.86 -10.28 -11.56
N ASP A 153 9.76 -10.00 -12.87
CA ASP A 153 9.44 -11.00 -13.90
C ASP A 153 10.61 -11.94 -14.24
N GLY A 154 11.78 -11.77 -13.60
CA GLY A 154 13.00 -12.55 -13.87
C GLY A 154 13.73 -12.12 -15.15
N ARG A 155 13.40 -10.94 -15.69
CA ARG A 155 14.09 -10.36 -16.84
C ARG A 155 15.32 -9.56 -16.38
N PRO A 156 16.35 -9.38 -17.24
CA PRO A 156 17.52 -8.60 -16.88
C PRO A 156 17.14 -7.14 -16.58
N THR A 157 17.89 -6.52 -15.67
CA THR A 157 17.73 -5.12 -15.29
C THR A 157 17.76 -4.20 -16.52
N PRO A 158 16.70 -3.39 -16.75
CA PRO A 158 16.67 -2.42 -17.84
C PRO A 158 17.78 -1.37 -17.75
N GLU A 159 18.11 -0.75 -18.89
CA GLU A 159 18.95 0.45 -18.91
C GLU A 159 18.28 1.58 -18.11
N GLY A 160 19.04 2.21 -17.22
CA GLY A 160 18.55 3.29 -16.34
C GLY A 160 18.03 2.84 -14.97
N CYS A 161 17.87 1.53 -14.75
CA CYS A 161 17.54 0.98 -13.44
C CYS A 161 18.79 0.65 -12.63
N ALA A 162 18.71 0.82 -11.31
CA ALA A 162 19.75 0.33 -10.41
C ALA A 162 19.86 -1.21 -10.52
N PRO A 163 21.05 -1.80 -10.26
CA PRO A 163 21.13 -3.24 -10.08
C PRO A 163 20.30 -3.66 -8.86
N PRO A 164 19.61 -4.82 -8.90
CA PRO A 164 18.92 -5.34 -7.73
C PRO A 164 19.94 -5.60 -6.61
N PRO A 165 19.49 -5.54 -5.34
CA PRO A 165 20.35 -5.96 -4.22
C PRO A 165 20.83 -7.40 -4.45
N PRO A 166 22.03 -7.76 -3.94
CA PRO A 166 22.50 -9.14 -3.99
C PRO A 166 21.45 -10.06 -3.36
N GLU A 167 21.21 -11.24 -3.93
CA GLU A 167 20.38 -12.24 -3.26
C GLU A 167 21.06 -12.60 -1.93
N ASP A 168 20.43 -12.23 -0.82
CA ASP A 168 20.79 -12.67 0.50
C ASP A 168 20.58 -14.20 0.56
N GLY A 169 21.68 -14.94 0.46
CA GLY A 169 21.74 -16.40 0.54
C GLY A 169 21.62 -16.96 1.96
#